data_AF-A0A7C6TNP1-F1
#
_entry.id   AF-A0A7C6TNP1-F1
#
_cell.length_a   1.000
_cell.length_b   1.000
_cell.length_c   1.000
_cell.angle_alpha   90.00
_cell.angle_beta   90.00
_cell.angle_gamma   90.00
#
_symmetry.space_group_name_H-M   'P 1'
#
loop_
_entity.id
_entity.type
_entity.pdbx_description
1 polymer ?
#
loop_
_entity_poly.entity_id
_entity_poly.type
_entity_poly.pdbx_seq_one_letter_code
_entity_poly.pdbx_strand_id
1 'polypeptide(L)' 'MQGYVKWMDELPKVVKIIFALPFLVILWSIYRLGRSINAKNTLGIVLAVILLFVGPFILWIIDIITLITQGKVLWID' A
#
# COMPACT_ATOMS: atom_id res chain seq x y z
N MET A 1 8.79 11.14 -1.55
CA MET A 1 8.03 9.88 -1.53
C MET A 1 8.76 8.71 -2.18
N GLN A 2 9.53 8.90 -3.26
CA GLN A 2 10.28 7.83 -3.94
C GLN A 2 11.13 6.95 -3.03
N GLY A 3 11.88 7.52 -2.08
CA GLY A 3 12.70 6.74 -1.14
C GLY A 3 11.89 5.78 -0.28
N TYR A 4 10.73 6.22 0.22
CA TYR A 4 9.84 5.38 1.04
C TYR A 4 9.20 4.25 0.22
N VAL A 5 8.72 4.57 -0.99
CA VAL A 5 8.12 3.57 -1.89
C VAL A 5 9.15 2.51 -2.28
N LYS A 6 10.36 2.93 -2.62
CA LYS A 6 11.46 2.02 -2.97
C LYS A 6 11.86 1.14 -1.78
N TRP A 7 11.97 1.73 -0.58
CA TRP A 7 12.25 0.98 0.63
C TRP A 7 11.18 -0.09 0.91
N MET A 8 9.90 0.25 0.79
CA MET A 8 8.80 -0.71 0.91
C MET A 8 8.85 -1.81 -0.15
N ASP A 9 9.20 -1.47 -1.39
CA ASP A 9 9.31 -2.43 -2.50
C ASP A 9 10.48 -3.40 -2.32
N GLU A 10 11.58 -2.97 -1.71
CA GLU A 10 12.77 -3.78 -1.43
C GLU A 10 12.60 -4.71 -0.22
N LEU A 11 11.54 -4.54 0.58
CA LEU A 11 11.31 -5.40 1.74
C LEU A 11 11.07 -6.87 1.36
N PRO A 12 11.54 -7.82 2.20
CA PRO A 12 11.21 -9.23 2.06
C PRO A 12 9.69 -9.45 2.13
N LYS A 13 9.18 -10.48 1.44
CA LYS A 13 7.74 -10.82 1.46
C LYS A 13 7.18 -10.97 2.88
N VAL A 14 7.94 -11.60 3.78
CA VAL A 14 7.53 -11.81 5.17
C VAL A 14 7.29 -10.47 5.88
N VAL A 15 8.19 -9.50 5.71
CA VAL A 15 8.07 -8.18 6.34
C VAL A 15 6.89 -7.40 5.77
N LYS A 16 6.68 -7.49 4.44
CA LYS A 16 5.51 -6.88 3.79
C LYS A 16 4.19 -7.40 4.33
N ILE A 17 4.08 -8.70 4.58
CA ILE A 17 2.88 -9.33 5.15
C ILE A 17 2.66 -8.87 6.60
N ILE A 18 3.73 -8.78 7.41
CA ILE A 18 3.64 -8.23 8.78
C ILE A 18 3.13 -6.79 8.76
N PHE A 19 3.61 -5.97 7.82
CA PHE A 19 3.16 -4.59 7.68
C PHE A 19 1.72 -4.45 7.17
N ALA A 20 1.16 -5.50 6.56
CA ALA A 20 -0.23 -5.55 6.13
C ALA A 20 -1.21 -5.86 7.28
N LEU A 21 -0.72 -6.13 8.50
CA LEU A 21 -1.59 -6.34 9.67
C LEU A 21 -2.42 -5.08 10.00
N PRO A 22 -3.63 -5.25 10.58
CA PRO A 22 -4.59 -4.16 10.79
C PRO A 22 -4.04 -2.98 11.61
N PHE A 23 -3.11 -3.23 12.54
CA PHE A 23 -2.45 -2.19 13.33
C PHE A 23 -1.41 -1.36 12.56
N LEU A 24 -0.94 -1.86 11.40
CA LEU A 24 0.12 -1.24 10.59
C LEU A 24 -0.38 -0.78 9.22
N VAL A 25 -1.70 -0.79 8.97
CA VAL A 25 -2.30 -0.43 7.67
C VAL A 25 -1.90 0.94 7.18
N ILE A 26 -1.61 1.88 8.09
CA ILE A 26 -1.18 3.22 7.72
C ILE A 26 0.09 3.24 6.86
N LEU A 27 0.98 2.26 7.05
CA LEU A 27 2.20 2.10 6.23
C LEU A 27 1.86 1.86 4.76
N TRP A 28 0.87 1.00 4.49
CA TRP A 28 0.39 0.71 3.15
C TRP A 28 -0.42 1.87 2.55
N SER A 29 -1.21 2.58 3.35
CA SER A 29 -1.91 3.80 2.90
C SER A 29 -0.93 4.90 2.47
N ILE A 30 0.14 5.13 3.25
CA ILE A 30 1.21 6.08 2.89
C ILE A 30 1.96 5.59 1.64
N TYR A 31 2.15 4.29 1.49
CA TYR A 31 2.79 3.73 0.29
C TYR A 31 1.97 3.94 -0.97
N ARG A 32 0.67 3.68 -0.92
CA ARG A 32 -0.27 3.93 -2.02
C ARG A 32 -0.25 5.40 -2.44
N LEU A 33 -0.33 6.31 -1.47
CA LEU A 33 -0.18 7.75 -1.71
C LEU A 33 1.17 8.08 -2.35
N GLY A 34 2.26 7.57 -1.78
CA GLY A 34 3.61 7.80 -2.28
C GLY A 34 3.80 7.30 -3.71
N ARG A 35 3.22 6.14 -4.06
CA ARG A 35 3.29 5.55 -5.39
C ARG A 35 2.55 6.41 -6.42
N SER A 36 1.34 6.84 -6.12
CA SER A 36 0.56 7.71 -7.02
C SER A 36 1.14 9.12 -7.15
N ILE A 37 1.74 9.67 -6.09
CA ILE A 37 2.50 10.94 -6.17
C ILE A 37 3.70 10.77 -7.12
N ASN A 38 4.44 9.67 -7.00
CA ASN A 38 5.60 9.42 -7.86
C ASN A 38 5.17 9.19 -9.33
N ALA A 39 4.03 8.52 -9.54
CA ALA A 39 3.45 8.30 -10.85
C ALA A 39 2.76 9.55 -11.45
N LYS A 40 2.67 10.65 -10.69
CA LYS A 40 1.90 11.86 -11.02
C LYS A 40 0.44 11.55 -11.41
N ASN A 41 -0.14 10.49 -10.83
CA ASN A 41 -1.51 10.08 -11.11
C ASN A 41 -2.47 10.71 -10.09
N THR A 42 -3.17 11.75 -10.53
CA THR A 42 -4.16 12.46 -9.71
C THR A 42 -5.30 11.55 -9.23
N LEU A 43 -5.76 10.61 -10.06
CA LEU A 43 -6.80 9.66 -9.67
C LEU A 43 -6.29 8.74 -8.55
N GLY A 44 -5.08 8.21 -8.69
CA GLY A 44 -4.45 7.38 -7.66
C GLY A 44 -4.29 8.13 -6.34
N ILE A 45 -3.90 9.41 -6.37
CA ILE A 45 -3.78 10.24 -5.16
C ILE A 45 -5.13 10.39 -4.47
N VAL A 46 -6.18 10.78 -5.21
CA VAL A 46 -7.54 10.97 -4.65
C VAL A 46 -8.06 9.65 -4.05
N LEU A 47 -7.88 8.55 -4.78
CA LEU A 47 -8.32 7.22 -4.34
C LEU A 47 -7.56 6.76 -3.08
N ALA A 48 -6.27 7.07 -2.98
CA ALA A 48 -5.45 6.75 -1.81
C ALA A 48 -5.87 7.54 -0.57
N VAL A 49 -6.25 8.81 -0.73
CA VAL A 49 -6.80 9.62 0.37
C VAL A 49 -8.15 9.08 0.84
N ILE A 50 -9.05 8.72 -0.08
CA ILE A 50 -10.36 8.13 0.26
C ILE A 50 -10.17 6.79 1.00
N LEU A 51 -9.30 5.93 0.47
CA LEU A 51 -8.97 4.65 1.07
C LEU A 51 -8.20 4.77 2.38
N LEU A 52 -7.66 5.94 2.74
CA LEU A 52 -7.06 6.15 4.05
C LEU A 52 -8.10 6.05 5.17
N PHE A 53 -9.34 6.47 4.91
CA PHE A 53 -10.45 6.42 5.86
C PHE A 53 -11.24 5.10 5.82
N VAL A 54 -11.44 4.55 4.61
CA VAL A 54 -12.25 3.33 4.41
C VAL A 54 -11.39 2.05 4.47
N GLY A 55 -10.13 2.17 4.06
CA GLY A 55 -9.20 1.06 3.88
C GLY A 55 -8.76 0.30 5.14
N PRO A 56 -8.59 0.92 6.31
CA PRO A 56 -8.13 0.21 7.52
C PRO A 56 -8.95 -1.02 7.90
N PHE A 57 -10.25 -1.02 7.58
CA PHE A 57 -11.15 -2.12 7.93
C PHE A 57 -11.17 -3.26 6.91
N ILE A 58 -10.97 -2.99 5.62
CA ILE A 58 -11.19 -3.96 4.53
C ILE A 58 -9.93 -4.24 3.72
N LEU A 59 -9.08 -3.24 3.47
CA LEU A 59 -7.92 -3.38 2.58
C LEU A 59 -6.85 -4.29 3.14
N TRP A 60 -6.69 -4.37 4.46
CA TRP A 60 -5.65 -5.20 5.08
C TRP A 60 -5.76 -6.69 4.69
N ILE A 61 -6.98 -7.22 4.57
CA ILE A 61 -7.23 -8.60 4.11
C ILE A 61 -6.82 -8.75 2.65
N ILE A 62 -7.24 -7.81 1.80
CA ILE A 62 -6.93 -7.80 0.37
C ILE A 62 -5.41 -7.68 0.17
N ASP A 63 -4.75 -6.87 0.98
CA ASP A 63 -3.31 -6.62 0.93
C ASP A 63 -2.53 -7.88 1.32
N ILE A 64 -2.97 -8.62 2.34
CA ILE A 64 -2.39 -9.93 2.68
C ILE A 64 -2.55 -10.92 1.52
N ILE A 65 -3.76 -11.05 0.96
CA ILE A 65 -4.03 -11.99 -0.14
C ILE A 65 -3.16 -11.65 -1.37
N THR A 66 -3.07 -10.37 -1.72
CA THR A 66 -2.29 -9.90 -2.89
C THR A 66 -0.79 -9.99 -2.66
N LEU A 67 -0.31 -9.77 -1.44
CA LEU A 67 1.09 -10.03 -1.09
C LEU A 67 1.47 -11.51 -1.18
N ILE A 68 0.57 -12.42 -0.79
CA ILE A 68 0.82 -13.86 -0.89
C ILE A 68 0.81 -14.30 -2.36
N THR A 69 -0.20 -13.89 -3.12
CA THR A 69 -0.43 -14.36 -4.50
C THR A 69 0.43 -13.63 -5.53
N GLN A 70 0.60 -12.32 -5.41
CA GLN A 70 1.27 -11.46 -6.39
C GLN A 70 2.59 -10.88 -5.88
N GLY A 71 2.90 -10.99 -4.57
CA GLY A 71 4.11 -10.40 -3.99
C GLY A 71 4.09 -8.88 -3.86
N LYS A 72 2.96 -8.24 -4.19
CA LYS A 72 2.74 -6.79 -4.15
C LYS A 72 1.32 -6.49 -3.67
N VAL A 73 1.16 -5.33 -3.05
CA VAL A 73 -0.15 -4.84 -2.62
C VAL A 73 -0.95 -4.33 -3.81
N LEU A 74 -2.28 -4.53 -3.74
CA LEU A 74 -3.20 -4.04 -4.74
C LEU A 74 -3.13 -2.52 -4.87
N TRP A 75 -2.70 -2.05 -6.05
CA TRP A 75 -2.69 -0.65 -6.40
C TRP A 75 -2.82 -0.45 -7.92
N ILE A 76 -3.30 0.72 -8.31
CA ILE A 76 -3.64 1.07 -9.70
C ILE A 76 -2.39 1.49 -10.50
N ASP A 77 -1.40 2.06 -9.83
CA ASP A 77 -0.12 2.53 -10.41
C ASP A 77 1.02 1.54 -10.24
#